data_AF-A0A1H2YHI0-F1
#
_entry.id   AF-A0A1H2YHI0-F1
#
_cell.length_a   1.000
_cell.length_b   1.000
_cell.length_c   1.000
_cell.angle_alpha   90.00
_cell.angle_beta   90.00
_cell.angle_gamma   90.00
#
_symmetry.space_group_name_H-M   'P 1'
#
loop_
_entity.id
_entity.type
_entity.pdbx_description
1 polymer ?
#
loop_
_entity_poly.entity_id
_entity_poly.type
_entity_poly.pdbx_seq_one_letter_code
_entity_poly.pdbx_strand_id
1 'polypeptide(L)' 'MTEYRVVTACGRIFAWSEHDYDSLIRDLHFRGYKPVYIKPMSEYEAEIMAREEQERLTDELFRAVEEELKHSA' A
#
# COMPACT_ATOMS: atom_id res chain seq x y z
N MET A 1 12.58 -1.04 -15.25
CA MET A 1 12.22 -2.21 -14.43
C MET A 1 11.32 -1.70 -13.33
N THR A 2 10.19 -2.33 -13.13
CA THR A 2 9.16 -1.96 -12.14
C THR A 2 9.25 -2.92 -10.98
N GLU A 3 9.30 -2.40 -9.76
CA GLU A 3 9.18 -3.21 -8.56
C GLU A 3 7.70 -3.41 -8.23
N TYR A 4 7.33 -4.63 -7.88
CA TYR A 4 5.96 -5.01 -7.54
C TYR A 4 5.91 -5.55 -6.13
N ARG A 5 4.89 -5.14 -5.37
CA ARG A 5 4.45 -5.85 -4.17
C ARG A 5 3.62 -7.05 -4.57
N VAL A 6 4.05 -8.23 -4.17
CA VAL A 6 3.38 -9.51 -4.44
C VAL A 6 2.92 -10.13 -3.14
N VAL A 7 1.63 -10.51 -3.07
CA VAL A 7 1.06 -11.33 -2.01
C VAL A 7 0.62 -12.64 -2.64
N THR A 8 1.02 -13.75 -2.04
CA THR A 8 0.74 -15.10 -2.53
C THR A 8 -0.38 -15.78 -1.72
N ALA A 9 -1.02 -16.78 -2.32
CA ALA A 9 -2.10 -17.54 -1.69
C ALA A 9 -1.68 -18.24 -0.39
N CYS A 10 -0.38 -18.56 -0.23
CA CYS A 10 0.16 -19.13 1.00
C CYS A 10 0.54 -18.09 2.05
N GLY A 11 0.20 -16.81 1.82
CA GLY A 11 0.43 -15.71 2.77
C GLY A 11 1.81 -15.06 2.69
N ARG A 12 2.70 -15.47 1.79
CA ARG A 12 3.99 -14.80 1.62
C ARG A 12 3.80 -13.45 0.93
N ILE A 13 4.53 -12.45 1.43
CA ILE A 13 4.56 -11.09 0.91
C ILE A 13 6.01 -10.73 0.60
N PHE A 14 6.28 -10.24 -0.61
CA PHE A 14 7.62 -9.82 -1.01
C PHE A 14 7.57 -8.79 -2.14
N ALA A 15 8.70 -8.11 -2.35
CA ALA A 15 8.94 -7.27 -3.51
C ALA A 15 9.56 -8.11 -4.64
N TRP A 16 9.18 -7.83 -5.88
CA TRP A 16 9.73 -8.48 -7.07
C TRP A 16 9.92 -7.48 -8.20
N SER A 17 11.11 -7.46 -8.80
CA SER A 17 11.45 -6.54 -9.86
C SER A 17 11.38 -7.20 -11.22
N GLU A 18 10.61 -6.61 -12.13
CA GLU A 18 10.44 -7.12 -13.49
C GLU A 18 10.24 -6.01 -14.53
N HIS A 19 10.44 -6.30 -15.80
CA HIS A 19 10.17 -5.33 -16.88
C HIS A 19 8.67 -5.05 -17.03
N ASP A 20 7.96 -6.16 -17.03
CA ASP A 20 6.56 -6.43 -17.29
C ASP A 20 5.62 -6.78 -16.15
N TYR A 21 4.32 -6.54 -16.27
CA TYR A 21 3.36 -7.38 -15.56
C TYR A 21 3.36 -8.82 -16.11
N ASP A 22 3.39 -8.99 -17.44
CA ASP A 22 3.35 -10.31 -18.07
C ASP A 22 4.60 -11.14 -17.78
N SER A 23 5.77 -10.51 -17.79
CA SER A 23 7.04 -11.12 -17.41
C SER A 23 7.02 -11.56 -15.94
N LEU A 24 6.53 -10.70 -15.03
CA LEU A 24 6.31 -11.07 -13.63
C LEU A 24 5.41 -12.30 -13.46
N ILE A 25 4.26 -12.35 -14.15
CA ILE A 25 3.35 -13.49 -14.02
C ILE A 25 4.02 -14.79 -14.50
N ARG A 26 4.75 -14.74 -15.61
CA ARG A 26 5.51 -15.90 -16.11
C ARG A 26 6.55 -16.36 -15.10
N ASP A 27 7.31 -15.44 -14.52
CA ASP A 27 8.35 -15.72 -13.53
C ASP A 27 7.78 -16.31 -12.23
N LEU A 28 6.69 -15.73 -11.72
CA LEU A 28 5.99 -16.24 -10.54
C LEU A 28 5.44 -17.65 -10.79
N HIS A 29 4.83 -17.88 -11.94
CA HIS A 29 4.30 -19.20 -12.32
C HIS A 29 5.42 -20.23 -12.47
N PHE A 30 6.51 -19.89 -13.17
CA PHE A 30 7.68 -20.76 -13.32
C PHE A 30 8.28 -21.17 -11.97
N ARG A 31 8.27 -20.28 -10.98
CA ARG A 31 8.75 -20.53 -9.62
C ARG A 31 7.72 -21.20 -8.70
N GLY A 32 6.52 -21.49 -9.20
CA GLY A 32 5.45 -22.16 -8.44
C GLY A 32 4.72 -21.26 -7.45
N TYR A 33 4.85 -19.94 -7.57
CA TYR A 33 4.08 -18.99 -6.77
C TYR A 33 2.67 -18.79 -7.35
N LYS A 34 1.69 -18.67 -6.46
CA LYS A 34 0.30 -18.33 -6.79
C LYS A 34 -0.01 -16.95 -6.23
N PRO A 35 0.17 -15.85 -7.00
CA PRO A 35 -0.16 -14.52 -6.53
C PRO A 35 -1.69 -14.37 -6.35
N VAL A 36 -2.11 -13.68 -5.29
CA VAL A 36 -3.51 -13.28 -5.04
C VAL A 36 -3.68 -11.76 -5.08
N TYR A 37 -2.58 -11.03 -4.94
CA TYR A 37 -2.52 -9.59 -5.12
C TYR A 37 -1.15 -9.20 -5.65
N ILE A 38 -1.14 -8.33 -6.64
CA ILE A 38 0.07 -7.75 -7.23
C ILE A 38 -0.20 -6.28 -7.47
N LYS A 39 0.75 -5.43 -7.11
CA LYS A 39 0.69 -4.00 -7.39
C LYS A 39 2.07 -3.41 -7.60
N PRO A 40 2.28 -2.44 -8.52
CA PRO A 40 3.50 -1.66 -8.56
C PRO A 40 3.81 -1.06 -7.18
N MET A 41 5.06 -1.14 -6.73
CA MET A 41 5.47 -0.68 -5.40
C MET A 41 5.17 0.81 -5.23
N SER A 42 5.45 1.62 -6.25
CA SER A 42 5.15 3.05 -6.25
C SER A 42 3.67 3.37 -6.01
N GLU A 43 2.76 2.59 -6.59
CA GLU A 43 1.32 2.76 -6.37
C GLU A 43 0.87 2.26 -5.01
N TYR A 44 1.51 1.21 -4.47
CA TYR A 44 1.25 0.76 -3.11
C TYR A 44 1.72 1.80 -2.09
N GLU A 45 2.94 2.32 -2.25
CA GLU A 45 3.51 3.36 -1.39
C GLU A 45 2.67 4.64 -1.43
N ALA A 46 2.24 5.07 -2.61
CA ALA A 46 1.36 6.23 -2.75
C ALA A 46 0.03 6.06 -1.99
N GLU A 47 -0.57 4.87 -2.00
CA GLU A 47 -1.78 4.59 -1.21
C GLU A 47 -1.53 4.62 0.28
N ILE A 48 -0.41 4.06 0.74
CA ILE A 48 -0.02 4.11 2.15
C ILE A 48 0.17 5.56 2.59
N MET A 49 0.94 6.35 1.83
CA MET A 49 1.16 7.76 2.15
C MET A 49 -0.14 8.58 2.15
N ALA A 50 -1.03 8.35 1.18
CA ALA A 50 -2.32 9.03 1.13
C ALA A 50 -3.19 8.69 2.34
N ARG A 51 -3.18 7.42 2.77
CA ARG A 51 -3.91 6.98 3.95
C ARG A 51 -3.33 7.57 5.23
N GLU A 52 -2.02 7.56 5.40
CA GLU A 52 -1.33 8.14 6.56
C GLU A 52 -1.61 9.65 6.67
N GLU A 53 -1.59 10.36 5.55
CA GLU A 53 -1.92 11.80 5.53
C GLU A 53 -3.39 12.05 5.88
N GLN A 54 -4.31 11.22 5.38
CA GLN A 54 -5.72 11.32 5.75
C GLN A 54 -5.94 11.09 7.24
N GLU A 55 -5.26 10.10 7.83
CA GLU A 55 -5.30 9.82 9.27
C GLU A 55 -4.76 11.02 10.07
N ARG A 56 -3.63 11.60 9.65
CA ARG A 56 -3.04 12.80 10.27
C ARG A 56 -3.98 14.01 10.25
N LEU A 57 -4.57 14.32 9.10
CA LEU A 57 -5.51 15.45 8.96
C LEU A 57 -6.77 15.24 9.81
N THR A 58 -7.22 13.99 9.92
CA THR A 58 -8.38 13.63 10.75
C THR A 58 -8.07 13.87 12.23
N ASP A 59 -6.91 13.44 12.70
CA ASP A 59 -6.46 13.66 14.08
C ASP A 59 -6.28 15.16 14.40
N GLU A 60 -5.72 15.93 13.47
CA GLU A 60 -5.57 17.39 13.61
C GLU A 60 -6.93 18.08 13.71
N LEU A 61 -7.89 17.69 12.87
CA LEU A 61 -9.25 18.22 12.92
C LEU A 61 -9.92 17.94 14.26
N PHE A 62 -9.84 16.71 14.77
CA PHE A 62 -10.42 16.35 16.06
C PHE A 62 -9.84 17.18 17.20
N ARG A 63 -8.53 17.40 17.22
CA ARG A 63 -7.88 18.24 18.23
C ARG A 63 -8.33 19.70 18.15
N ALA A 64 -8.40 20.26 16.96
CA ALA A 64 -8.86 21.65 16.77
C ALA A 64 -10.30 21.83 17.27
N VAL A 65 -11.19 20.89 16.93
CA VAL A 65 -12.59 20.91 17.41
C VAL A 65 -12.66 20.78 18.94
N GLU A 66 -11.87 19.91 19.56
CA GLU A 66 -11.82 19.79 21.02
C GLU A 66 -11.31 21.08 21.70
N GLU A 67 -10.31 21.74 21.12
CA GLU A 67 -9.80 23.01 21.63
C GLU A 67 -10.86 24.12 21.53
N GLU A 68 -11.56 24.24 20.39
CA GLU A 68 -12.64 25.20 20.21
C GLU A 68 -13.79 24.99 21.22
N LEU A 69 -14.18 23.73 21.47
CA LEU A 69 -15.21 23.39 22.45
C LEU A 69 -14.79 23.80 23.87
N LYS A 70 -13.52 23.60 24.24
CA LYS A 70 -12.99 23.99 25.56
C LYS A 70 -12.91 25.51 25.75
N HIS A 71 -12.68 26.28 24.68
CA HIS A 71 -12.62 27.75 24.74
C HIS A 71 -14.00 28.42 24.64
N SER A 72 -15.03 27.67 24.23
CA SER A 72 -16.41 28.16 24.08
C SER A 72 -17.31 27.87 25.30
N ALA A 73 -16.77 27.21 26.33
CA ALA A 73 -17.45 26.86 27.59
C ALA A 73 -16.89 27.68 28.76
#